data_AF-A0A926EM17-F1
#
_entry.id   AF-A0A926EM17-F1
#
_cell.length_a   1.000
_cell.length_b   1.000
_cell.length_c   1.000
_cell.angle_alpha   90.00
_cell.angle_beta   90.00
_cell.angle_gamma   90.00
#
_symmetry.space_group_name_H-M   'P 1'
#
loop_
_entity.id
_entity.type
_entity.pdbx_description
1 polymer ?
#
loop_
_entity_poly.entity_id
_entity_poly.type
_entity_poly.pdbx_seq_one_letter_code
_entity_poly.pdbx_strand_id
1 'polypeptide(L)'
;MDPLLRINIDRDLNEIAKLIKSYMTKTYINDLTKEVFRCEQQCKGHMSREAQLIEALIPFTPDDKKDILTQVSRLMRYEQVAQAMLPRLIGPLTPPVEGMRQDGLNSDQFIKETIVKVLLFKIMSSIENH
;
A
#
# COMPACT_ATOMS: atom_id res chain seq x y z
N MET A 1 7.76 35.37 -40.15
CA MET A 1 7.15 34.10 -39.67
C MET A 1 8.20 33.45 -38.81
N ASP A 2 8.13 33.68 -37.49
CA ASP A 2 9.17 33.25 -36.54
C ASP A 2 9.26 31.72 -36.45
N PRO A 3 10.46 31.13 -36.59
CA PRO A 3 10.67 29.68 -36.45
C PRO A 3 10.80 29.23 -34.98
N LEU A 4 10.54 30.12 -34.01
CA LEU A 4 10.87 29.95 -32.58
C LEU A 4 9.83 29.21 -31.72
N LEU A 5 8.72 28.73 -32.29
CA LEU A 5 7.74 27.91 -31.55
C LEU A 5 7.41 26.61 -32.29
N ARG A 6 8.40 25.73 -32.43
CA ARG A 6 8.09 24.30 -32.60
C ARG A 6 7.86 23.71 -31.21
N ILE A 7 6.63 23.86 -30.71
CA ILE A 7 6.13 23.16 -29.53
C ILE A 7 6.35 21.67 -29.79
N ASN A 8 7.29 21.07 -29.06
CA ASN A 8 7.50 19.63 -29.13
C ASN A 8 6.61 19.02 -28.04
N ILE A 9 5.35 18.83 -28.41
CA ILE A 9 4.27 18.40 -27.51
C ILE A 9 4.68 17.15 -26.73
N ASP A 10 5.35 16.18 -27.37
CA ASP A 10 5.80 14.95 -26.70
C ASP A 10 6.88 15.20 -25.65
N ARG A 11 7.80 16.12 -25.92
CA ARG A 11 8.82 16.52 -24.95
C ARG A 11 8.20 17.29 -23.79
N ASP A 12 7.35 18.26 -24.10
CA ASP A 12 6.73 19.13 -23.10
C ASP A 12 5.79 18.33 -22.17
N LEU A 13 5.01 17.40 -22.73
CA LEU A 13 4.20 16.46 -21.95
C LEU A 13 5.05 15.56 -21.04
N ASN A 14 6.21 15.10 -21.52
CA ASN A 14 7.14 14.32 -20.70
C ASN A 14 7.75 15.14 -19.56
N GLU A 15 8.12 16.39 -19.81
CA GLU A 15 8.64 17.29 -18.77
C GLU A 15 7.56 17.61 -17.72
N ILE A 16 6.32 17.88 -18.14
CA ILE A 16 5.17 18.05 -17.24
C ILE A 16 4.94 16.78 -16.41
N ALA A 17 4.93 15.60 -17.03
CA ALA A 17 4.76 14.33 -16.32
C ALA A 17 5.87 14.09 -15.29
N LYS A 18 7.13 14.44 -15.60
CA LYS A 18 8.25 14.39 -14.65
C LYS A 18 8.06 15.33 -13.48
N LEU A 19 7.60 16.56 -13.74
CA LEU A 19 7.32 17.55 -12.69
C LEU A 19 6.21 17.06 -11.75
N ILE A 20 5.10 16.57 -12.31
CA ILE A 20 4.00 15.98 -11.55
C ILE A 20 4.51 14.80 -10.72
N LYS A 21 5.25 13.86 -11.33
CA LYS A 21 5.81 12.70 -10.63
C LYS A 21 6.73 13.12 -9.48
N SER A 22 7.61 14.11 -9.71
CA SER A 22 8.52 14.60 -8.68
C SER A 22 7.76 15.25 -7.53
N TYR A 23 6.73 16.04 -7.82
CA TYR A 23 5.89 16.65 -6.79
C TYR A 23 5.15 15.57 -5.99
N MET A 24 4.48 14.63 -6.68
CA MET A 24 3.78 13.52 -6.05
C MET A 24 4.70 12.70 -5.14
N THR A 25 5.92 12.44 -5.59
CA THR A 25 6.92 11.68 -4.84
C THR A 25 7.32 12.41 -3.55
N LYS A 26 7.68 13.70 -3.67
CA LYS A 26 8.16 14.50 -2.55
C LYS A 26 7.08 14.77 -1.51
N THR A 27 5.87 15.09 -1.96
CA THR A 27 4.80 15.59 -1.09
C THR A 27 3.93 14.46 -0.53
N TYR A 28 3.64 13.42 -1.31
CA TYR A 28 2.68 12.39 -0.90
C TYR A 28 3.33 11.03 -0.66
N ILE A 29 4.18 10.55 -1.58
CA ILE A 29 4.76 9.21 -1.46
C ILE A 29 5.74 9.13 -0.29
N ASN A 30 6.61 10.13 -0.12
CA ASN A 30 7.57 10.14 0.98
C ASN A 30 6.91 10.16 2.35
N ASP A 31 5.89 10.98 2.52
CA ASP A 31 5.17 11.09 3.80
C ASP A 31 4.34 9.83 4.08
N LEU A 32 3.69 9.28 3.04
CA LEU A 32 3.02 7.98 3.15
C LEU A 32 4.00 6.85 3.50
N THR A 33 5.19 6.84 2.89
CA THR A 33 6.24 5.84 3.17
C THR A 33 6.70 5.92 4.63
N LYS A 34 6.92 7.13 5.16
CA LYS A 34 7.26 7.33 6.57
C LYS A 34 6.15 6.85 7.50
N GLU A 35 4.90 7.10 7.13
CA GLU A 35 3.77 6.66 7.93
C GLU A 35 3.54 5.15 7.91
N VAL A 36 3.71 4.53 6.74
CA VAL A 36 3.74 3.07 6.61
C VAL A 36 4.82 2.48 7.51
N PHE A 37 6.04 3.03 7.46
CA PHE A 37 7.15 2.57 8.31
C PHE A 37 6.83 2.74 9.79
N ARG A 38 6.28 3.89 10.20
CA ARG A 38 5.86 4.12 11.59
C ARG A 38 4.80 3.12 12.03
N CYS A 39 3.81 2.86 11.18
CA CYS A 39 2.75 1.89 11.45
C CYS A 39 3.30 0.48 11.55
N GLU A 40 4.22 0.08 10.67
CA GLU A 40 4.89 -1.22 10.71
C GLU A 40 5.61 -1.43 12.05
N GLN A 41 6.33 -0.42 12.55
CA GLN A 41 6.99 -0.47 13.85
C GLN A 41 5.99 -0.61 15.01
N GLN A 42 4.84 0.05 14.94
CA GLN A 42 3.76 -0.11 15.93
C GLN A 42 3.17 -1.52 15.88
N CYS A 43 3.00 -2.10 14.69
CA CYS A 43 2.47 -3.44 14.49
C CYS A 43 3.44 -4.54 14.92
N LYS A 44 4.76 -4.32 14.86
CA LYS A 44 5.77 -5.32 15.32
C LYS A 44 5.56 -5.78 16.75
N GLY A 45 5.11 -4.90 17.66
CA GLY A 45 4.80 -5.25 19.05
C GLY A 45 3.48 -6.01 19.23
N HIS A 46 2.65 -6.08 18.19
CA HIS A 46 1.29 -6.60 18.25
C HIS A 46 0.96 -7.52 17.08
N MET A 47 1.94 -8.26 16.55
CA MET A 47 1.69 -9.19 15.44
C MET A 47 0.55 -10.16 15.74
N SER A 48 -0.22 -10.54 14.72
CA SER A 48 -1.23 -11.59 14.88
C SER A 48 -0.59 -12.89 15.37
N ARG A 49 -1.35 -13.67 16.17
CA ARG A 49 -0.86 -14.94 16.73
C ARG A 49 -0.48 -15.91 15.63
N GLU A 50 -1.24 -15.89 14.54
CA GLU A 50 -1.02 -16.71 13.36
C GLU A 50 0.31 -16.36 12.67
N ALA A 51 0.62 -15.07 12.51
CA ALA A 51 1.89 -14.64 11.93
C ALA A 51 3.07 -15.04 12.83
N GLN A 52 2.96 -14.85 14.15
CA GLN A 52 3.98 -15.28 15.12
C GLN A 52 4.20 -16.80 15.08
N LEU A 53 3.13 -17.58 14.96
CA LEU A 53 3.19 -19.03 14.82
C LEU A 53 3.92 -19.44 13.54
N ILE A 54 3.60 -18.82 12.41
CA ILE A 54 4.29 -19.09 11.15
C ILE A 54 5.78 -18.74 11.27
N GLU A 55 6.12 -17.58 11.82
CA GLU A 55 7.52 -17.19 12.05
C GLU A 55 8.26 -18.18 12.95
N ALA A 56 7.61 -18.68 14.01
CA ALA A 56 8.18 -19.68 14.91
C ALA A 56 8.41 -21.05 14.26
N LEU A 57 7.67 -21.37 13.18
CA LEU A 57 7.82 -22.63 12.43
C LEU A 57 8.94 -22.58 11.38
N ILE A 58 9.31 -21.39 10.89
CA ILE A 58 10.35 -21.22 9.85
C ILE A 58 11.65 -21.97 10.16
N PRO A 59 12.23 -21.90 11.39
CA PRO A 59 13.48 -22.60 11.72
C PRO A 59 13.40 -24.12 11.58
N PHE A 60 12.21 -24.70 11.75
CA PHE A 60 11.96 -26.14 11.71
C PHE A 60 11.46 -26.63 10.35
N THR A 61 11.28 -25.72 9.39
CA THR A 61 10.73 -26.02 8.08
C THR A 61 11.85 -26.45 7.12
N PRO A 62 11.62 -27.45 6.26
CA PRO A 62 12.55 -27.79 5.17
C PRO A 62 12.87 -26.59 4.27
N ASP A 63 14.12 -26.50 3.80
CA ASP A 63 14.62 -25.34 3.04
C ASP A 63 13.81 -25.01 1.79
N ASP A 64 13.25 -26.03 1.12
CA ASP A 64 12.38 -25.90 -0.06
C ASP A 64 11.05 -25.19 0.25
N LYS A 65 10.64 -25.12 1.52
CA LYS A 65 9.38 -24.50 1.97
C LYS A 65 9.57 -23.25 2.84
N LYS A 66 10.81 -22.96 3.27
CA LYS A 66 11.12 -21.77 4.10
C LYS A 66 10.74 -20.47 3.42
N ASP A 67 10.99 -20.36 2.12
CA ASP A 67 10.67 -19.16 1.35
C ASP A 67 9.15 -18.89 1.35
N ILE A 68 8.35 -19.94 1.11
CA ILE A 68 6.88 -19.84 1.12
C ILE A 68 6.38 -19.36 2.49
N LEU A 69 6.85 -19.95 3.60
CA LEU A 69 6.42 -19.52 4.94
C LEU A 69 6.86 -18.10 5.28
N THR A 70 8.04 -17.69 4.80
CA THR A 70 8.53 -16.32 4.97
C THR A 70 7.65 -15.33 4.20
N GLN A 71 7.26 -15.66 2.97
CA GLN A 71 6.34 -14.86 2.18
C GLN A 71 4.95 -14.77 2.82
N VAL A 72 4.41 -15.88 3.34
CA VAL A 72 3.12 -15.89 4.03
C VAL A 72 3.19 -15.03 5.29
N SER A 73 4.23 -15.15 6.11
CA SER A 73 4.41 -14.28 7.29
C SER A 73 4.44 -12.79 6.90
N ARG A 74 5.21 -12.44 5.86
CA ARG A 74 5.25 -11.06 5.33
C ARG A 74 3.89 -10.57 4.87
N LEU A 75 3.12 -11.41 4.16
CA LEU A 75 1.77 -11.06 3.72
C LEU A 75 0.86 -10.73 4.91
N MET A 76 0.92 -11.54 5.99
CA MET A 76 0.12 -11.31 7.20
C MET A 76 0.51 -10.01 7.90
N ARG A 77 1.82 -9.71 7.96
CA ARG A 77 2.34 -8.44 8.48
C ARG A 77 1.78 -7.24 7.70
N TYR A 78 1.82 -7.33 6.38
CA TYR A 78 1.35 -6.28 5.49
C TYR A 78 -0.16 -6.06 5.60
N GLU A 79 -0.94 -7.14 5.69
CA GLU A 79 -2.38 -7.04 5.90
C GLU A 79 -2.70 -6.33 7.23
N GLN A 80 -1.95 -6.62 8.29
CA GLN A 80 -2.13 -5.95 9.58
C GLN A 80 -1.85 -4.43 9.49
N VAL A 81 -0.77 -4.04 8.83
CA VAL A 81 -0.44 -2.62 8.60
C VAL A 81 -1.52 -1.96 7.74
N ALA A 82 -1.99 -2.64 6.70
CA ALA A 82 -3.04 -2.13 5.83
C ALA A 82 -4.35 -1.90 6.60
N GLN A 83 -4.76 -2.84 7.46
CA GLN A 83 -5.95 -2.69 8.31
C GLN A 83 -5.83 -1.52 9.30
N ALA A 84 -4.64 -1.30 9.86
CA ALA A 84 -4.40 -0.17 10.76
C ALA A 84 -4.41 1.18 10.02
N MET A 85 -4.02 1.20 8.75
CA MET A 85 -3.93 2.41 7.95
C MET A 85 -5.21 2.78 7.19
N LEU A 86 -6.01 1.80 6.78
CA LEU A 86 -7.23 2.02 5.99
C LEU A 86 -8.17 3.07 6.62
N PRO A 87 -8.49 3.03 7.92
CA PRO A 87 -9.37 4.03 8.54
C PRO A 87 -8.83 5.47 8.46
N ARG A 88 -7.50 5.63 8.38
CA ARG A 88 -6.84 6.94 8.28
C ARG A 88 -6.84 7.49 6.86
N LEU A 89 -6.91 6.61 5.85
CA LEU A 89 -6.78 6.98 4.44
C LEU A 89 -8.11 7.19 3.74
N ILE A 90 -9.12 6.38 4.09
CA ILE A 90 -10.43 6.39 3.41
C ILE A 90 -11.61 6.63 4.38
N GLY A 91 -11.30 6.96 5.64
CA GLY A 91 -12.31 7.18 6.68
C GLY A 91 -12.71 5.89 7.42
N PRO A 92 -13.51 6.01 8.51
CA PRO A 92 -13.94 4.86 9.28
C PRO A 92 -14.72 3.87 8.40
N LEU A 93 -14.39 2.59 8.54
CA LEU A 93 -15.16 1.48 7.99
C LEU A 93 -16.51 1.44 8.73
N THR A 94 -17.46 2.30 8.34
CA THR A 94 -18.80 2.27 8.91
C THR A 94 -19.40 0.90 8.63
N PRO A 95 -19.83 0.13 9.65
CA PRO A 95 -20.65 -1.04 9.40
C PRO A 95 -21.93 -0.57 8.69
N PRO A 96 -22.48 -1.37 7.77
CA PRO A 96 -23.65 -0.97 7.01
C PRO A 96 -24.79 -0.69 7.98
N VAL A 97 -25.32 0.53 7.95
CA VAL A 97 -26.59 0.85 8.59
C VAL A 97 -27.65 0.05 7.87
N GLU A 98 -28.33 -0.85 8.59
CA GLU A 98 -29.43 -1.64 8.04
C GLU A 98 -30.47 -0.73 7.37
N GLY A 99 -30.72 -0.92 6.06
CA GLY A 99 -31.88 -0.33 5.38
C GLY A 99 -31.62 0.71 4.28
N MET A 100 -30.38 1.12 3.98
CA MET A 100 -30.10 1.97 2.79
C MET A 100 -29.46 1.17 1.65
N ARG A 101 -30.02 1.29 0.44
CA ARG A 101 -29.64 0.61 -0.82
C ARG A 101 -28.13 0.28 -0.90
N GLN A 102 -27.80 -1.00 -0.73
CA GLN A 102 -26.44 -1.47 -0.40
C GLN A 102 -25.57 -1.84 -1.61
N ASP A 103 -26.13 -2.10 -2.80
CA ASP A 103 -25.35 -2.79 -3.85
C ASP A 103 -24.35 -1.90 -4.61
N GLY A 104 -24.59 -0.58 -4.68
CA GLY A 104 -23.71 0.37 -5.40
C GLY A 104 -22.68 1.07 -4.52
N LEU A 105 -22.96 1.26 -3.23
CA LEU A 105 -22.05 1.92 -2.30
C LEU A 105 -20.95 0.97 -1.80
N ASN A 106 -21.30 -0.31 -1.65
CA ASN A 106 -20.37 -1.35 -1.18
C ASN A 106 -19.32 -1.70 -2.24
N SER A 107 -19.67 -1.68 -3.53
CA SER A 107 -18.71 -1.97 -4.60
C SER A 107 -17.65 -0.88 -4.74
N ASP A 108 -18.05 0.39 -4.72
CA ASP A 108 -17.12 1.52 -4.78
C ASP A 108 -16.19 1.58 -3.56
N GLN A 109 -16.73 1.31 -2.36
CA GLN A 109 -15.93 1.27 -1.14
C GLN A 109 -14.93 0.10 -1.16
N PHE A 110 -15.38 -1.08 -1.58
CA PHE A 110 -14.52 -2.25 -1.75
C PHE A 110 -13.41 -2.01 -2.78
N ILE A 111 -13.73 -1.35 -3.91
CA ILE A 111 -12.75 -0.99 -4.94
C ILE A 111 -11.71 -0.03 -4.36
N LYS A 112 -12.14 1.01 -3.62
CA LYS A 112 -11.23 1.96 -2.96
C LYS A 112 -10.32 1.26 -1.95
N GLU A 113 -10.87 0.41 -1.10
CA GLU A 113 -10.11 -0.39 -0.14
C GLU A 113 -9.08 -1.27 -0.85
N THR A 114 -9.49 -1.96 -1.91
CA THR A 114 -8.61 -2.82 -2.69
C THR A 114 -7.47 -2.03 -3.32
N ILE A 115 -7.76 -0.89 -3.95
CA ILE A 115 -6.74 0.00 -4.53
C ILE A 115 -5.75 0.46 -3.46
N VAL A 116 -6.25 0.91 -2.31
CA VAL A 116 -5.41 1.38 -1.21
C VAL A 116 -4.54 0.25 -0.67
N LYS A 117 -5.11 -0.94 -0.42
CA LYS A 117 -4.33 -2.11 -0.01
C LYS A 117 -3.22 -2.41 -1.01
N VAL A 118 -3.53 -2.52 -2.30
CA VAL A 118 -2.53 -2.78 -3.36
C VAL A 118 -1.40 -1.75 -3.35
N LEU A 119 -1.72 -0.46 -3.19
CA LEU A 119 -0.71 0.59 -3.08
C LEU A 119 0.15 0.42 -1.83
N LEU A 120 -0.45 0.13 -0.68
CA LEU A 120 0.28 -0.11 0.57
C LEU A 120 1.19 -1.32 0.48
N PHE A 121 0.71 -2.44 -0.07
CA PHE A 121 1.50 -3.63 -0.34
C PHE A 121 2.73 -3.31 -1.20
N LYS A 122 2.56 -2.50 -2.26
CA LYS A 122 3.66 -2.09 -3.12
C LYS A 122 4.67 -1.19 -2.40
N ILE A 123 4.21 -0.28 -1.56
CA ILE A 123 5.08 0.60 -0.75
C ILE A 123 5.89 -0.23 0.25
N MET A 124 5.23 -1.11 1.03
CA MET A 124 5.89 -1.97 2.01
C MET A 124 6.92 -2.89 1.36
N SER A 125 6.58 -3.50 0.22
CA SER A 125 7.52 -4.31 -0.55
C SER A 125 8.70 -3.50 -1.08
N SER A 126 8.50 -2.23 -1.46
CA SER A 126 9.59 -1.34 -1.88
C SER A 126 10.50 -0.90 -0.73
N ILE A 127 9.97 -0.80 0.50
CA ILE A 127 10.75 -0.46 1.70
C ILE A 127 11.66 -1.62 2.09
N GLU A 128 11.18 -2.87 2.04
CA GLU A 128 11.98 -4.05 2.43
C GLU A 128 13.09 -4.41 1.43
N ASN A 129 12.97 -3.98 0.17
CA ASN A 129 13.93 -4.28 -0.89
C ASN A 129 14.99 -3.16 -1.10
N HIS A 130 15.05 -2.19 -0.18
CA HIS A 130 16.04 -1.10 -0.14
C HIS A 130 16.81 -1.10 1.18
#